data_AF-A0A7L3ZEZ6-F1
#
_entry.id   AF-A0A7L3ZEZ6-F1
#
_cell.length_a   1.000
_cell.length_b   1.000
_cell.length_c   1.000
_cell.angle_alpha   90.00
_cell.angle_beta   90.00
_cell.angle_gamma   90.00
#
_symmetry.space_group_name_H-M   'P 1'
#
loop_
_entity.id
_entity.type
_entity.pdbx_description
1 polymer ?
#
loop_
_entity_poly.entity_id
_entity_poly.type
_entity_poly.pdbx_seq_one_letter_code
_entity_poly.pdbx_strand_id
1 'polypeptide(L)' 'FGGGRGSPAPHVPPAPQIPSWVSEGPSEEAAVCVNCQNNSLGERCQGCRPGFFLLDGACTKYAPSCKGVL' A
#
# COMPACT_ATOMS: atom_id res chain seq x y z
N PHE A 1 -16.68 -2.50 27.61
CA PHE A 1 -16.76 -1.93 26.24
C PHE A 1 -15.74 -0.83 26.11
N GLY A 2 -14.82 -0.94 25.15
CA GLY A 2 -13.83 0.10 24.83
C GLY A 2 -12.41 -0.42 24.68
N GLY A 3 -12.18 -1.34 23.72
CA GLY A 3 -10.84 -1.76 23.34
C GLY A 3 -10.18 -0.69 22.46
N GLY A 4 -9.18 -0.01 22.99
CA GLY A 4 -8.28 0.83 22.21
C GLY A 4 -7.31 -0.07 21.46
N ARG A 5 -7.41 -0.09 20.12
CA ARG A 5 -6.40 -0.68 19.24
C ARG A 5 -5.08 0.06 19.49
N GLY A 6 -4.18 -0.56 20.24
CA GLY A 6 -2.82 -0.08 20.39
C GLY A 6 -2.19 0.01 19.00
N SER A 7 -1.78 1.21 18.61
CA SER A 7 -0.91 1.41 17.46
C SER A 7 0.32 0.52 17.63
N PRO A 8 0.71 -0.31 16.64
CA PRO A 8 1.95 -1.06 16.76
C PRO A 8 3.09 -0.04 16.85
N ALA A 9 3.78 -0.03 17.99
CA ALA A 9 4.99 0.75 18.14
C ALA A 9 6.00 0.28 17.07
N PRO A 10 6.79 1.19 16.47
CA PRO A 10 7.89 0.79 15.62
C PRO A 10 8.82 -0.08 16.46
N HIS A 11 8.87 -1.36 16.11
CA HIS A 11 9.78 -2.34 16.68
C HIS A 11 11.18 -1.95 16.21
N VAL A 12 11.82 -1.03 16.91
CA VAL A 12 13.23 -0.70 16.67
C VAL A 12 14.03 -1.89 17.19
N PRO A 13 14.68 -2.69 16.30
CA PRO A 13 15.48 -3.81 16.76
C PRO A 13 16.68 -3.28 17.56
N PRO A 14 17.12 -3.97 18.63
CA PRO A 14 18.31 -3.58 19.35
C PRO A 14 19.53 -3.58 18.40
N ALA A 15 20.42 -2.60 18.57
CA ALA A 15 21.55 -2.32 17.67
C ALA A 15 22.33 -3.53 17.11
N PRO A 16 22.66 -4.59 17.87
CA PRO A 16 23.36 -5.76 17.31
C PRO A 16 22.55 -6.58 16.30
N GLN A 17 21.23 -6.42 16.22
CA GLN A 17 20.34 -7.16 15.33
C GLN A 17 20.02 -6.40 14.02
N ILE A 18 20.47 -5.15 13.88
CA ILE A 18 20.18 -4.32 12.71
C ILE A 18 20.66 -4.98 11.39
N PRO A 19 21.86 -5.61 11.30
CA PRO A 19 22.34 -6.19 10.05
C PRO A 19 21.50 -7.36 9.53
N SER A 20 20.99 -8.23 10.42
CA SER A 20 20.14 -9.37 10.01
C SER A 20 18.76 -8.88 9.57
N TRP A 21 18.15 -7.95 10.31
CA TRP A 21 16.84 -7.37 9.97
C TRP A 21 16.84 -6.64 8.63
N VAL A 22 17.90 -5.89 8.32
CA VAL A 22 18.04 -5.22 7.02
C VAL A 22 18.10 -6.23 5.87
N SER A 23 18.64 -7.43 6.11
CA SER A 23 18.78 -8.48 5.10
C SER A 23 17.48 -9.27 4.89
N GLU A 24 16.71 -9.49 5.95
CA GLU A 24 15.43 -10.22 5.90
C GLU A 24 14.29 -9.35 5.33
N GLY A 25 14.32 -8.04 5.60
CA GLY A 25 13.24 -7.13 5.22
C GLY A 25 11.97 -7.30 6.08
N PRO A 26 10.91 -6.54 5.80
CA PRO A 26 9.65 -6.65 6.53
C PRO A 26 8.92 -7.96 6.18
N SER A 27 8.13 -8.49 7.12
CA SER A 27 7.19 -9.58 6.82
C SER A 27 6.14 -9.15 5.79
N GLU A 28 5.57 -10.08 5.02
CA GLU A 28 4.60 -9.76 3.95
C GLU A 28 3.38 -8.97 4.44
N GLU A 29 2.97 -9.21 5.69
CA GLU A 29 1.87 -8.48 6.33
C GLU A 29 2.22 -7.02 6.65
N ALA A 30 3.49 -6.74 6.96
CA ALA A 30 4.02 -5.42 7.31
C ALA A 30 4.71 -4.70 6.14
N ALA A 31 4.88 -5.38 5.01
CA ALA A 31 5.49 -4.82 3.82
C ALA A 31 4.59 -3.72 3.23
N VAL A 32 5.19 -2.55 2.98
CA VAL A 32 4.53 -1.40 2.37
C VAL A 32 5.22 -1.05 1.06
N CYS A 33 4.46 -1.00 -0.02
CA CYS A 33 4.96 -0.59 -1.33
C CYS A 33 5.11 0.94 -1.40
N VAL A 34 6.31 1.43 -1.71
CA VAL A 34 6.61 2.88 -1.76
C VAL A 34 6.67 3.46 -3.17
N ASN A 35 6.63 2.63 -4.22
CA ASN A 35 6.70 3.08 -5.62
C ASN A 35 5.71 2.35 -6.53
N CYS A 36 4.43 2.41 -6.17
CA CYS A 36 3.34 1.77 -6.90
C CYS A 36 3.29 2.17 -8.38
N GLN A 37 3.32 1.15 -9.25
CA GLN A 37 3.27 1.29 -10.71
C GLN A 37 1.82 1.37 -11.22
N ASN A 38 1.63 1.57 -12.53
CA ASN A 38 0.32 1.50 -13.18
C ASN A 38 -0.75 2.45 -12.57
N ASN A 39 -0.34 3.65 -12.16
CA ASN A 39 -1.21 4.65 -11.50
C ASN A 39 -1.97 4.12 -10.28
N SER A 40 -1.41 3.14 -9.57
CA SER A 40 -1.99 2.58 -8.36
C SER A 40 -1.52 3.31 -7.09
N LEU A 41 -2.17 3.02 -5.96
CA LEU A 41 -1.84 3.48 -4.61
C LEU A 41 -2.30 2.47 -3.55
N GLY A 42 -1.89 2.74 -2.32
CA GLY A 42 -2.20 1.93 -1.14
C GLY A 42 -0.98 1.14 -0.68
N GLU A 43 -1.06 0.58 0.53
CA GLU A 43 0.05 -0.15 1.15
C GLU A 43 0.52 -1.34 0.29
N ARG A 44 -0.40 -1.93 -0.49
CA ARG A 44 -0.12 -3.03 -1.42
C ARG A 44 -0.49 -2.67 -2.86
N CYS A 45 -0.51 -1.38 -3.20
CA CYS A 45 -0.87 -0.89 -4.54
C CYS A 45 -2.23 -1.38 -5.07
N GLN A 46 -3.20 -1.66 -4.19
CA GLN A 46 -4.48 -2.26 -4.56
C GLN A 46 -5.54 -1.29 -5.09
N GLY A 47 -5.31 0.03 -4.94
CA GLY A 47 -6.25 1.08 -5.35
C GLY A 47 -5.72 1.90 -6.53
N CYS A 48 -6.60 2.65 -7.19
CA CYS A 48 -6.22 3.57 -8.28
C CYS A 48 -6.09 5.01 -7.78
N ARG A 49 -5.09 5.74 -8.31
CA ARG A 49 -4.84 7.14 -7.98
C ARG A 49 -6.09 7.98 -8.22
N PRO A 50 -6.32 9.06 -7.43
CA PRO A 50 -7.42 9.97 -7.68
C PRO A 50 -7.44 10.42 -9.15
N GLY A 51 -8.59 10.28 -9.81
CA GLY A 51 -8.76 10.55 -11.24
C GLY A 51 -8.49 9.35 -12.17
N PHE A 52 -8.14 8.20 -11.62
CA PHE A 52 -8.01 6.92 -12.33
C PHE A 52 -9.03 5.91 -11.79
N PHE A 53 -9.47 5.00 -12.66
CA PHE A 53 -10.39 3.92 -12.33
C PHE A 53 -9.86 2.59 -12.84
N LEU A 54 -10.24 1.50 -12.18
CA LEU A 54 -9.82 0.16 -12.58
C LEU A 54 -10.59 -0.27 -13.83
N LEU A 55 -9.87 -0.50 -14.92
CA LEU A 55 -10.40 -1.02 -16.17
C LEU A 55 -9.44 -2.08 -16.70
N ASP A 56 -9.94 -3.29 -16.94
CA ASP A 56 -9.13 -4.41 -17.46
C ASP A 56 -7.87 -4.70 -16.63
N GLY A 57 -7.98 -4.60 -15.31
CA GLY A 57 -6.84 -4.80 -14.39
C GLY A 57 -5.82 -3.66 -14.36
N ALA A 58 -6.08 -2.53 -15.03
CA ALA A 58 -5.21 -1.36 -15.02
C ALA A 58 -5.92 -0.07 -14.60
N CYS A 59 -5.23 0.78 -13.84
CA CYS A 59 -5.75 2.09 -13.47
C CYS A 59 -5.64 3.03 -14.68
N THR A 60 -6.78 3.23 -15.33
CA THR A 60 -6.92 4.03 -16.54
C THR A 60 -7.46 5.41 -16.19
N LYS A 61 -6.94 6.45 -16.83
CA LYS A 61 -7.41 7.82 -16.63
C LYS A 61 -8.82 7.96 -17.17
N TYR A 62 -9.67 8.75 -16.50
CA TYR A 62 -10.98 9.12 -17.01
C TYR A 62 -10.91 9.59 -18.48
N ALA A 63 -11.52 8.82 -19.38
CA ALA A 63 -11.75 9.24 -20.75
C ALA A 63 -13.07 10.01 -20.80
N PRO A 64 -13.14 11.20 -21.45
CA PRO A 64 -14.36 11.98 -21.53
C PRO A 64 -15.52 11.25 -22.24
N SER A 65 -15.23 10.16 -22.96
CA SER A 65 -16.21 9.27 -23.58
C SER A 65 -16.85 8.26 -22.61
N CYS A 66 -16.29 8.04 -21.42
CA CYS A 66 -16.83 7.14 -20.42
C CYS A 66 -17.73 7.91 -19.45
N LYS A 67 -19.04 8.03 -19.77
CA LYS A 67 -20.04 8.39 -18.76
C LYS A 67 -20.34 7.14 -17.94
N GLY A 68 -19.97 7.12 -16.66
CA GLY A 68 -20.34 6.04 -15.76
C GLY A 68 -21.86 5.90 -15.70
N VAL A 69 -22.36 4.69 -15.97
CA VAL A 69 -23.71 4.30 -15.55
C VAL A 69 -23.56 3.88 -14.10
N LEU A 70 -24.12 4.68 -13.19
CA LEU A 70 -24.32 4.33 -11.79
C LEU A 70 -25.32 3.17 -11.66
#